data_AF-A0A849K7N6-F1
#
_entry.id   AF-A0A849K7N6-F1
#
_cell.length_a   1.000
_cell.length_b   1.000
_cell.length_c   1.000
_cell.angle_alpha   90.00
_cell.angle_beta   90.00
_cell.angle_gamma   90.00
#
_symmetry.space_group_name_H-M   'P 1'
#
loop_
_entity.id
_entity.type
_entity.pdbx_description
1 polymer ?
#
loop_
_entity_poly.entity_id
_entity_poly.type
_entity_poly.pdbx_seq_one_letter_code
_entity_poly.pdbx_strand_id
1 'polypeptide(L)'
;MAPLREPGHRVTSAIVRRYAPQGATHGPHPEQPQHRAAAATAATSGRRTVLVAGIAFVLGAAVGSAATWSALGAEDEPPSAAAPPPAASGSQLSAAYDSCGAVDGIRLEDGGTTLVLDVQGSDDYSGATFDDLACVLSELGTPARVTELMGTTRALDGHQSDTWGRFTATWSYHPDSGLDLIVVED
;
A
#
# COMPACT_ATOMS: atom_id res chain seq x y z
N MET A 1 17.28 -0.06 -33.77
CA MET A 1 17.53 0.43 -32.39
C MET A 1 16.22 0.34 -31.64
N ALA A 2 16.16 -0.54 -30.64
CA ALA A 2 14.95 -0.83 -29.88
C ALA A 2 14.71 0.21 -28.77
N PRO A 3 13.46 0.34 -28.31
CA PRO A 3 13.19 0.52 -26.89
C PRO A 3 12.45 -0.73 -26.37
N LEU A 4 13.07 -1.48 -25.48
CA LEU A 4 12.38 -2.44 -24.63
C LEU A 4 12.43 -1.93 -23.20
N ARG A 5 11.31 -1.41 -22.72
CA ARG A 5 11.06 -1.17 -21.31
C ARG A 5 9.62 -1.60 -21.02
N GLU A 6 9.44 -2.88 -20.72
CA GLU A 6 8.22 -3.41 -20.13
C GLU A 6 8.49 -3.78 -18.67
N PRO A 7 8.05 -2.97 -17.69
CA PRO A 7 8.19 -3.33 -16.28
C PRO A 7 6.98 -4.11 -15.71
N GLY A 8 5.86 -4.26 -16.42
CA GLY A 8 4.62 -4.83 -15.83
C GLY A 8 4.48 -6.35 -15.92
N HIS A 9 4.94 -6.99 -16.99
CA HIS A 9 4.56 -8.38 -17.29
C HIS A 9 5.19 -9.45 -16.38
N ARG A 10 6.30 -9.13 -15.67
CA ARG A 10 6.99 -10.11 -14.81
C ARG A 10 6.36 -10.25 -13.42
N VAL A 11 5.71 -9.21 -12.90
CA VAL A 11 5.17 -9.20 -11.53
C VAL A 11 3.89 -10.04 -11.45
N THR A 12 2.98 -9.87 -12.41
CA THR A 12 1.72 -10.63 -12.50
C THR A 12 1.98 -12.15 -12.55
N SER A 13 3.03 -12.58 -13.26
CA SER A 13 3.35 -14.01 -13.38
C SER A 13 3.87 -14.65 -12.09
N ALA A 14 4.46 -13.88 -11.16
CA ALA A 14 5.00 -14.39 -9.90
C ALA A 14 3.91 -14.61 -8.84
N ILE A 15 2.93 -13.69 -8.77
CA ILE A 15 1.79 -13.79 -7.84
C ILE A 15 0.93 -15.00 -8.24
N VAL A 16 0.46 -15.05 -9.49
CA VAL A 16 -0.40 -16.13 -9.98
C VAL A 16 0.27 -17.51 -9.86
N ARG A 17 1.58 -17.61 -10.08
CA ARG A 17 2.32 -18.89 -9.87
C ARG A 17 2.34 -19.37 -8.43
N ARG A 18 2.29 -18.47 -7.45
CA ARG A 18 2.35 -18.86 -6.03
C ARG A 18 0.98 -19.35 -5.54
N TYR A 19 -0.11 -18.83 -6.11
CA TYR A 19 -1.50 -19.16 -5.72
C TYR A 19 -2.21 -20.13 -6.65
N ALA A 20 -1.57 -20.58 -7.74
CA ALA A 20 -2.09 -21.68 -8.55
C ALA A 20 -2.31 -22.91 -7.65
N PRO A 21 -3.51 -23.54 -7.65
CA PRO A 21 -3.80 -24.69 -6.80
C PRO A 21 -2.83 -25.82 -7.14
N GLN A 22 -1.92 -26.12 -6.21
CA GLN A 22 -1.00 -27.23 -6.37
C GLN A 22 -1.82 -28.51 -6.28
N GLY A 23 -2.06 -29.14 -7.43
CA GLY A 23 -2.61 -30.48 -7.51
C GLY A 23 -1.83 -31.42 -6.57
N ALA A 24 -2.56 -32.05 -5.65
CA ALA A 24 -2.03 -32.89 -4.59
C ALA A 24 -1.06 -33.95 -5.13
N THR A 25 0.23 -33.80 -4.81
CA THR A 25 1.18 -34.92 -4.77
C THR A 25 1.98 -34.84 -3.48
N HIS A 26 1.33 -35.25 -2.38
CA HIS A 26 2.00 -35.44 -1.10
C HIS A 26 2.84 -36.73 -1.17
N GLY A 27 4.04 -36.63 -1.75
CA GLY A 27 5.07 -37.66 -1.61
C GLY A 27 5.63 -37.66 -0.18
N PRO A 28 6.16 -38.78 0.33
CA PRO A 28 6.74 -38.83 1.66
C PRO A 28 7.92 -37.86 1.76
N HIS A 29 7.85 -36.97 2.75
CA HIS A 29 8.89 -35.98 3.03
C HIS A 29 10.14 -36.70 3.57
N PRO A 30 11.32 -36.63 2.91
CA PRO A 30 12.54 -37.14 3.52
C PRO A 30 12.91 -36.26 4.71
N GLU A 31 13.13 -36.88 5.88
CA GLU A 31 13.63 -36.21 7.08
C GLU A 31 14.91 -35.42 6.74
N GLN A 32 14.87 -34.10 6.93
CA GLN A 32 16.08 -33.29 6.86
C GLN A 32 16.88 -33.42 8.16
N PRO A 33 18.19 -33.70 8.10
CA PRO A 33 19.06 -33.73 9.27
C PRO A 33 19.14 -32.35 9.92
N GLN A 34 18.87 -32.30 11.22
CA GLN A 34 18.89 -31.09 12.03
C GLN A 34 20.31 -30.47 12.10
N HIS A 35 20.32 -29.16 11.90
CA HIS A 35 21.44 -28.21 11.90
C HIS A 35 22.64 -28.54 12.81
N ARG A 36 23.85 -28.55 12.22
CA ARG A 36 25.08 -28.23 12.94
C ARG A 36 25.39 -26.75 12.73
N ALA A 37 25.25 -25.97 13.79
CA ALA A 37 25.62 -24.56 13.84
C ALA A 37 27.09 -24.39 13.46
N ALA A 38 27.35 -23.59 12.42
CA ALA A 38 28.66 -23.01 12.15
C ALA A 38 28.54 -21.50 12.29
N ALA A 39 29.03 -20.99 13.42
CA ALA A 39 29.25 -19.58 13.64
C ALA A 39 30.25 -19.05 12.62
N ALA A 40 29.86 -18.03 11.85
CA ALA A 40 30.78 -17.26 11.02
C ALA A 40 30.64 -15.77 11.39
N THR A 41 31.53 -15.39 12.31
CA THR A 41 32.28 -14.12 12.37
C THR A 41 31.62 -12.85 11.84
N ALA A 42 31.37 -11.93 12.78
CA ALA A 42 31.12 -10.52 12.55
C ALA A 42 32.19 -9.85 11.68
N ALA A 43 31.76 -9.06 10.71
CA ALA A 43 32.59 -8.08 10.01
C ALA A 43 31.98 -6.69 10.19
N THR A 44 32.70 -5.86 10.91
CA THR A 44 32.47 -4.44 11.17
C THR A 44 32.97 -3.57 10.01
N SER A 45 32.56 -2.29 10.02
CA SER A 45 33.09 -1.14 9.26
C SER A 45 32.28 -0.78 8.00
N GLY A 46 31.87 0.47 7.75
CA GLY A 46 32.28 1.72 8.38
C GLY A 46 31.29 2.85 8.07
N ARG A 47 31.14 3.72 9.06
CA ARG A 47 30.26 4.89 9.09
C ARG A 47 30.91 6.01 8.27
N ARG A 48 30.29 6.39 7.15
CA ARG A 48 30.68 7.58 6.37
C ARG A 48 29.67 8.69 6.60
N THR A 49 29.95 9.49 7.63
CA THR A 49 29.36 10.80 7.86
C THR A 49 29.71 11.73 6.70
N VAL A 50 28.70 12.29 6.02
CA VAL A 50 28.89 13.42 5.11
C VAL A 50 28.08 14.59 5.67
N LEU A 51 28.82 15.52 6.27
CA LEU A 51 28.37 16.87 6.62
C LEU A 51 28.24 17.68 5.32
N VAL A 52 27.08 18.27 5.06
CA VAL A 52 26.98 19.39 4.10
C VAL A 52 26.17 20.52 4.75
N ALA A 53 26.83 21.68 4.74
CA ALA A 53 26.39 23.04 5.07
C ALA A 53 24.92 23.32 4.70
N GLY A 54 24.11 24.00 5.52
CA GLY A 54 24.43 25.27 6.16
C GLY A 54 24.08 26.42 5.22
N ILE A 55 22.79 26.66 4.96
CA ILE A 55 22.32 27.84 4.24
C ILE A 55 21.55 28.71 5.23
N ALA A 56 22.16 29.85 5.58
CA ALA A 56 21.55 30.92 6.34
C ALA A 56 20.60 31.71 5.42
N PHE A 57 19.35 31.87 5.84
CA PHE A 57 18.44 32.88 5.28
C PHE A 57 18.28 33.99 6.31
N VAL A 58 18.59 35.20 5.87
CA VAL A 58 18.70 36.42 6.68
C VAL A 58 17.69 37.42 6.12
N LEU A 59 16.94 38.06 7.04
CA LEU A 59 16.07 39.24 6.90
C LEU A 59 14.65 38.99 6.36
N GLY A 60 13.59 39.61 6.90
CA GLY A 60 13.57 40.86 7.66
C GLY A 60 12.30 41.07 8.49
N ALA A 61 12.42 42.06 9.37
CA ALA A 61 11.39 42.54 10.29
C ALA A 61 10.46 43.58 9.64
N ALA A 62 9.20 43.61 10.07
CA ALA A 62 8.35 44.82 10.13
C ALA A 62 7.21 44.53 11.13
N VAL A 63 7.28 45.04 12.36
CA VAL A 63 6.60 46.26 12.84
C VAL A 63 5.07 46.08 12.90
N GLY A 64 4.55 46.03 14.13
CA GLY A 64 3.13 45.94 14.41
C GLY A 64 2.43 47.29 14.50
N SER A 65 1.10 47.22 14.58
CA SER A 65 0.26 48.23 15.22
C SER A 65 -1.00 47.54 15.75
N ALA A 66 -1.22 47.64 17.06
CA ALA A 66 -2.53 47.43 17.65
C ALA A 66 -3.42 48.63 17.33
N ALA A 67 -4.62 48.38 16.81
CA ALA A 67 -5.70 49.35 16.76
C ALA A 67 -6.99 48.65 17.23
N THR A 68 -7.53 49.14 18.33
CA THR A 68 -8.78 48.74 18.96
C THR A 68 -9.92 49.71 18.58
N TRP A 69 -11.17 49.25 18.76
CA TRP A 69 -12.47 49.98 18.72
C TRP A 69 -13.05 50.26 17.31
N SER A 70 -14.31 49.99 16.95
CA SER A 70 -15.57 49.84 17.69
C SER A 70 -16.55 48.88 16.98
N ALA A 71 -17.48 48.32 17.75
CA ALA A 71 -18.57 47.47 17.31
C ALA A 71 -19.60 48.19 16.42
N LEU A 72 -19.92 47.57 15.27
CA LEU A 72 -21.24 47.61 14.64
C LEU A 72 -21.49 46.21 14.05
N GLY A 73 -22.62 45.63 14.41
CA GLY A 73 -22.97 44.24 14.12
C GLY A 73 -23.07 43.94 12.64
N ALA A 74 -22.41 42.86 12.25
CA ALA A 74 -22.99 41.84 11.41
C ALA A 74 -22.83 40.54 12.20
N GLU A 75 -23.92 39.82 12.38
CA GLU A 75 -23.87 38.44 12.83
C GLU A 75 -23.11 37.68 11.74
N ASP A 76 -21.81 37.49 11.93
CA ASP A 76 -21.01 36.57 11.13
C ASP A 76 -21.50 35.19 11.56
N GLU A 77 -22.61 34.75 10.95
CA GLU A 77 -22.94 33.34 10.88
C GLU A 77 -21.65 32.67 10.38
N PRO A 78 -20.95 31.89 11.23
CA PRO A 78 -19.72 31.25 10.79
C PRO A 78 -20.10 30.52 9.51
N PRO A 79 -19.40 30.74 8.38
CA PRO A 79 -19.76 30.06 7.15
C PRO A 79 -19.82 28.59 7.50
N SER A 80 -21.06 28.08 7.54
CA SER A 80 -21.38 26.66 7.68
C SER A 80 -20.36 26.00 6.80
N ALA A 81 -19.40 25.31 7.43
CA ALA A 81 -18.18 24.86 6.80
C ALA A 81 -18.60 24.30 5.46
N ALA A 82 -18.37 25.11 4.40
CA ALA A 82 -18.81 24.75 3.08
C ALA A 82 -18.15 23.40 2.89
N ALA A 83 -18.97 22.36 2.78
CA ALA A 83 -18.49 21.01 2.61
C ALA A 83 -17.35 21.10 1.59
N PRO A 84 -16.18 20.51 1.86
CA PRO A 84 -15.07 20.59 0.94
C PRO A 84 -15.61 20.28 -0.46
N PRO A 85 -15.19 21.03 -1.51
CA PRO A 85 -15.66 20.77 -2.86
C PRO A 85 -15.51 19.27 -3.14
N PRO A 86 -16.44 18.65 -3.89
CA PRO A 86 -16.35 17.21 -4.13
C PRO A 86 -14.93 16.90 -4.60
N ALA A 87 -14.23 16.02 -3.87
CA ALA A 87 -12.93 15.51 -4.29
C ALA A 87 -13.18 14.67 -5.55
N ALA A 88 -13.26 15.36 -6.68
CA ALA A 88 -13.55 14.77 -7.97
C ALA A 88 -12.56 15.33 -8.99
N SER A 89 -11.27 15.20 -8.64
CA SER A 89 -10.33 14.64 -9.60
C SER A 89 -10.27 13.16 -9.24
N GLY A 90 -10.82 12.27 -10.07
CA GLY A 90 -10.98 10.85 -9.73
C GLY A 90 -9.67 10.27 -9.18
N SER A 91 -9.75 9.59 -8.04
CA SER A 91 -8.58 8.99 -7.40
C SER A 91 -8.03 7.86 -8.30
N GLN A 92 -6.75 7.54 -8.15
CA GLN A 92 -6.21 6.40 -8.88
C GLN A 92 -6.78 5.08 -8.36
N LEU A 93 -7.19 5.04 -7.08
CA LEU A 93 -7.97 3.94 -6.54
C LEU A 93 -9.31 3.76 -7.27
N SER A 94 -10.02 4.85 -7.59
CA SER A 94 -11.25 4.79 -8.39
C SER A 94 -11.01 4.27 -9.80
N ALA A 95 -9.95 4.74 -10.46
CA ALA A 95 -9.59 4.24 -11.79
C ALA A 95 -9.22 2.75 -11.77
N ALA A 96 -8.48 2.29 -10.76
CA ALA A 96 -8.12 0.88 -10.59
C ALA A 96 -9.36 0.01 -10.33
N TYR A 97 -10.27 0.48 -9.47
CA TYR A 97 -11.55 -0.17 -9.19
C TYR A 97 -12.41 -0.33 -10.44
N ASP A 98 -12.56 0.74 -11.22
CA ASP A 98 -13.35 0.72 -12.45
C ASP A 98 -12.71 -0.18 -13.54
N SER A 99 -11.37 -0.24 -13.60
CA SER A 99 -10.62 -1.05 -14.57
C SER A 99 -10.64 -2.55 -14.24
N CYS A 100 -10.41 -2.90 -12.97
CA CYS A 100 -10.29 -4.28 -12.51
C CYS A 100 -11.63 -4.92 -12.15
N GLY A 101 -12.68 -4.11 -12.03
CA GLY A 101 -14.03 -4.56 -11.80
C GLY A 101 -14.49 -4.29 -10.37
N ALA A 102 -15.69 -3.71 -10.28
CA ALA A 102 -16.51 -3.62 -9.09
C ALA A 102 -17.09 -5.01 -8.74
N VAL A 103 -16.22 -5.97 -8.43
CA VAL A 103 -16.60 -7.34 -8.08
C VAL A 103 -16.85 -7.48 -6.59
N ASP A 104 -17.52 -8.56 -6.18
CA ASP A 104 -17.67 -8.91 -4.77
C ASP A 104 -16.29 -8.95 -4.09
N GLY A 105 -16.19 -8.38 -2.89
CA GLY A 105 -14.94 -8.30 -2.13
C GLY A 105 -14.08 -7.07 -2.43
N ILE A 106 -14.33 -6.30 -3.49
CA ILE A 106 -13.64 -5.02 -3.73
C ILE A 106 -14.60 -3.86 -3.46
N ARG A 107 -14.19 -2.89 -2.64
CA ARG A 107 -15.01 -1.71 -2.29
C ARG A 107 -14.17 -0.44 -2.26
N LEU A 108 -14.76 0.64 -2.77
CA LEU A 108 -14.27 1.99 -2.54
C LEU A 108 -15.02 2.62 -1.37
N GLU A 109 -14.27 3.13 -0.43
CA GLU A 109 -14.76 3.82 0.76
C GLU A 109 -14.20 5.25 0.80
N ASP A 110 -14.65 6.04 1.77
CA ASP A 110 -14.12 7.38 2.06
C ASP A 110 -14.12 8.35 0.85
N GLY A 111 -15.13 8.25 -0.01
CA GLY A 111 -15.21 9.08 -1.22
C GLY A 111 -14.18 8.73 -2.29
N GLY A 112 -13.67 7.49 -2.27
CA GLY A 112 -12.74 6.96 -3.27
C GLY A 112 -11.26 7.03 -2.88
N THR A 113 -10.92 7.48 -1.67
CA THR A 113 -9.53 7.53 -1.19
C THR A 113 -9.10 6.29 -0.42
N THR A 114 -10.02 5.36 -0.18
CA THR A 114 -9.75 4.08 0.47
C THR A 114 -10.29 2.94 -0.38
N LEU A 115 -9.46 1.97 -0.71
CA LEU A 115 -9.84 0.74 -1.41
C LEU A 115 -9.69 -0.43 -0.45
N VAL A 116 -10.77 -1.19 -0.25
CA VAL A 116 -10.80 -2.39 0.58
C VAL A 116 -10.98 -3.61 -0.31
N LEU A 117 -10.11 -4.61 -0.15
CA LEU A 117 -10.16 -5.88 -0.85
C LEU A 117 -10.22 -7.02 0.16
N ASP A 118 -11.19 -7.90 -0.04
CA ASP A 118 -11.35 -9.19 0.63
C ASP A 118 -11.17 -10.27 -0.45
N VAL A 119 -10.10 -11.04 -0.33
CA VAL A 119 -9.65 -12.01 -1.34
C VAL A 119 -9.83 -13.42 -0.80
N GLN A 120 -10.40 -14.31 -1.62
CA GLN A 120 -10.73 -15.69 -1.27
C GLN A 120 -9.56 -16.51 -0.68
N GLY A 121 -9.90 -17.38 0.27
CA GLY A 121 -9.04 -18.40 0.84
C GLY A 121 -9.38 -19.82 0.36
N SER A 122 -8.81 -20.83 1.03
CA SER A 122 -9.09 -22.24 0.70
C SER A 122 -10.45 -22.72 1.17
N ASP A 123 -10.99 -22.08 2.21
CA ASP A 123 -12.23 -22.48 2.91
C ASP A 123 -13.29 -21.35 2.85
N ASP A 124 -12.88 -20.12 2.54
CA ASP A 124 -13.75 -19.00 2.16
C ASP A 124 -13.64 -18.70 0.67
N TYR A 125 -14.71 -18.98 -0.07
CA TYR A 125 -14.81 -18.76 -1.52
C TYR A 125 -15.58 -17.48 -1.89
N SER A 126 -15.82 -16.60 -0.92
CA SER A 126 -16.47 -15.30 -1.15
C SER A 126 -15.44 -14.19 -1.36
N GLY A 127 -15.85 -13.14 -2.09
CA GLY A 127 -14.98 -12.00 -2.39
C GLY A 127 -14.14 -12.16 -3.65
N ALA A 128 -13.09 -11.35 -3.74
CA ALA A 128 -12.26 -11.18 -4.91
C ALA A 128 -11.33 -12.38 -5.12
N THR A 129 -10.92 -12.62 -6.36
CA THR A 129 -9.91 -13.63 -6.68
C THR A 129 -8.49 -13.07 -6.55
N PHE A 130 -7.48 -13.94 -6.51
CA PHE A 130 -6.09 -13.51 -6.59
C PHE A 130 -5.75 -12.83 -7.94
N ASP A 131 -6.50 -13.11 -9.01
CA ASP A 131 -6.34 -12.41 -10.29
C ASP A 131 -6.89 -10.98 -10.21
N ASP A 132 -8.00 -10.76 -9.49
CA ASP A 132 -8.54 -9.41 -9.24
C ASP A 132 -7.57 -8.58 -8.37
N LEU A 133 -7.02 -9.20 -7.32
CA LEU A 133 -5.94 -8.60 -6.52
C LEU A 133 -4.74 -8.22 -7.40
N ALA A 134 -4.30 -9.13 -8.27
CA ALA A 134 -3.17 -8.87 -9.17
C ALA A 134 -3.46 -7.74 -10.15
N CYS A 135 -4.70 -7.63 -10.66
CA CYS A 135 -5.12 -6.52 -11.50
C CYS A 135 -4.99 -5.19 -10.73
N VAL A 136 -5.59 -5.11 -9.54
CA VAL A 136 -5.58 -3.87 -8.73
C VAL A 136 -4.15 -3.45 -8.40
N LEU A 137 -3.32 -4.36 -7.88
CA LEU A 137 -1.92 -4.05 -7.55
C LEU A 137 -1.11 -3.62 -8.79
N SER A 138 -1.45 -4.15 -9.97
CA SER A 138 -0.82 -3.71 -11.23
C SER A 138 -1.24 -2.29 -11.63
N GLU A 139 -2.53 -1.95 -11.57
CA GLU A 139 -3.06 -0.60 -11.86
C GLU A 139 -2.51 0.47 -10.90
N LEU A 140 -2.28 0.09 -9.64
CA LEU A 140 -1.65 0.96 -8.63
C LEU A 140 -0.12 1.04 -8.75
N GLY A 141 0.48 0.36 -9.73
CA GLY A 141 1.92 0.36 -9.95
C GLY A 141 2.71 -0.19 -8.76
N THR A 142 2.15 -1.15 -8.03
CA THR A 142 2.73 -1.71 -6.82
C THR A 142 4.11 -2.32 -7.11
N PRO A 143 5.18 -1.89 -6.40
CA PRO A 143 6.52 -2.43 -6.63
C PRO A 143 6.61 -3.91 -6.24
N ALA A 144 7.48 -4.66 -6.93
CA ALA A 144 7.70 -6.08 -6.66
C ALA A 144 8.05 -6.40 -5.19
N ARG A 145 8.68 -5.46 -4.47
CA ARG A 145 8.98 -5.61 -3.03
C ARG A 145 7.71 -5.80 -2.20
N VAL A 146 6.66 -5.03 -2.51
CA VAL A 146 5.39 -5.03 -1.75
C VAL A 146 4.64 -6.31 -2.05
N THR A 147 4.55 -6.70 -3.32
CA THR A 147 3.90 -7.95 -3.74
C THR A 147 4.63 -9.19 -3.19
N GLU A 148 5.96 -9.15 -3.07
CA GLU A 148 6.74 -10.24 -2.48
C GLU A 148 6.56 -10.31 -0.95
N LEU A 149 6.45 -9.17 -0.27
CA LEU A 149 6.08 -9.13 1.15
C LEU A 149 4.68 -9.70 1.38
N MET A 150 3.69 -9.31 0.58
CA MET A 150 2.35 -9.90 0.62
C MET A 150 2.40 -11.41 0.40
N GLY A 151 3.09 -11.87 -0.66
CA GLY A 151 3.20 -13.30 -0.98
C GLY A 151 4.02 -14.15 0.00
N THR A 152 4.74 -13.54 0.94
CA THR A 152 5.48 -14.23 2.01
C THR A 152 4.86 -14.06 3.40
N THR A 153 3.79 -13.27 3.50
CA THR A 153 3.04 -13.06 4.75
C THR A 153 2.33 -14.35 5.15
N ARG A 154 2.42 -14.71 6.43
CA ARG A 154 1.74 -15.89 7.01
C ARG A 154 0.70 -15.43 8.03
N ALA A 155 -0.24 -16.32 8.34
CA ALA A 155 -1.26 -16.09 9.38
C ALA A 155 -0.70 -15.59 10.72
N LEU A 156 0.46 -16.10 11.13
CA LEU A 156 1.07 -15.73 12.41
C LEU A 156 1.81 -14.38 12.39
N ASP A 157 2.01 -13.78 11.21
CA ASP A 157 2.68 -12.49 11.09
C ASP A 157 1.72 -11.33 11.42
N GLY A 158 0.40 -11.56 11.38
CA GLY A 158 -0.62 -10.56 11.69
C GLY A 158 -0.79 -9.51 10.59
N HIS A 159 -1.11 -8.28 10.98
CA HIS A 159 -1.22 -7.17 10.04
C HIS A 159 0.17 -6.66 9.65
N GLN A 160 0.40 -6.63 8.35
CA GLN A 160 1.59 -6.11 7.70
C GLN A 160 1.24 -4.81 6.98
N SER A 161 2.23 -3.95 6.73
CA SER A 161 2.03 -2.72 5.98
C SER A 161 3.26 -2.33 5.16
N ASP A 162 3.02 -1.56 4.09
CA ASP A 162 4.06 -0.98 3.25
C ASP A 162 3.50 0.23 2.48
N THR A 163 4.39 1.06 1.96
CA THR A 163 4.02 2.29 1.24
C THR A 163 4.72 2.40 -0.12
N TRP A 164 4.06 2.95 -1.13
CA TRP A 164 4.72 3.28 -2.40
C TRP A 164 4.02 4.45 -3.07
N GLY A 165 4.80 5.38 -3.61
CA GLY A 165 4.24 6.61 -4.17
C GLY A 165 3.43 7.36 -3.09
N ARG A 166 2.12 7.46 -3.31
CA ARG A 166 1.12 8.06 -2.41
C ARG A 166 0.18 7.03 -1.78
N PHE A 167 0.50 5.74 -1.91
CA PHE A 167 -0.31 4.65 -1.38
C PHE A 167 0.29 4.12 -0.11
N THR A 168 -0.59 3.89 0.87
CA THR A 168 -0.30 3.09 2.06
C THR A 168 -1.17 1.86 2.03
N ALA A 169 -0.56 0.68 2.00
CA ALA A 169 -1.26 -0.59 2.09
C ALA A 169 -1.07 -1.22 3.47
N THR A 170 -2.15 -1.78 4.01
CA THR A 170 -2.13 -2.66 5.18
C THR A 170 -2.86 -3.94 4.81
N TRP A 171 -2.28 -5.10 5.14
CA TRP A 171 -2.88 -6.39 4.82
C TRP A 171 -2.67 -7.44 5.92
N SER A 172 -3.51 -8.46 5.90
CA SER A 172 -3.33 -9.72 6.64
C SER A 172 -3.59 -10.89 5.72
N TYR A 173 -3.11 -12.07 6.08
CA TYR A 173 -3.35 -13.28 5.30
C TYR A 173 -3.59 -14.48 6.20
N HIS A 174 -4.58 -15.31 5.88
CA HIS A 174 -4.76 -16.65 6.40
C HIS A 174 -5.02 -17.62 5.23
N PRO A 175 -4.49 -18.85 5.22
CA PRO A 175 -4.78 -19.81 4.16
C PRO A 175 -6.29 -20.06 3.96
N ASP A 176 -7.01 -20.23 5.07
CA ASP A 176 -8.44 -20.59 5.05
C ASP A 176 -9.35 -19.42 4.60
N SER A 177 -9.13 -18.21 5.14
CA SER A 177 -9.98 -17.03 4.84
C SER A 177 -9.41 -16.10 3.77
N GLY A 178 -8.17 -16.31 3.32
CA GLY A 178 -7.55 -15.55 2.26
C GLY A 178 -6.85 -14.26 2.72
N LEU A 179 -6.90 -13.21 1.91
CA LEU A 179 -6.13 -11.96 2.12
C LEU A 179 -7.06 -10.76 2.25
N ASP A 180 -6.92 -10.05 3.37
CA ASP A 180 -7.56 -8.75 3.59
C ASP A 180 -6.56 -7.64 3.28
N LEU A 181 -6.96 -6.68 2.45
CA LEU A 181 -6.11 -5.54 2.06
C LEU A 181 -6.90 -4.24 2.13
N ILE A 182 -6.29 -3.23 2.74
CA ILE A 182 -6.75 -1.84 2.71
C ILE A 182 -5.64 -1.01 2.08
N VAL A 183 -5.99 -0.22 1.07
CA VAL A 183 -5.10 0.76 0.43
C VAL A 183 -5.68 2.15 0.59
N VAL A 184 -4.89 3.07 1.12
CA VAL A 184 -5.24 4.49 1.25
C VAL A 184 -4.40 5.30 0.27
N GLU A 185 -5.01 6.27 -0.41
CA GLU A 185 -4.36 7.26 -1.28
C GLU A 185 -4.31 8.62 -0.57
N ASP A 186 -3.10 9.11 -0.28
CA ASP A 186 -2.83 10.41 0.38
C ASP A 186 -2.73 11.59 -0.61
#